data_AF-A0A956UMB9-F1
#
_entry.id   AF-A0A956UMB9-F1
#
_cell.length_a   1.000
_cell.length_b   1.000
_cell.length_c   1.000
_cell.angle_alpha   90.00
_cell.angle_beta   90.00
_cell.angle_gamma   90.00
#
_symmetry.space_group_name_H-M   'P 1'
#
loop_
_entity.id
_entity.type
_entity.pdbx_description
1 polymer ?
#
loop_
_entity_poly.entity_id
_entity_poly.type
_entity_poly.pdbx_seq_one_letter_code
_entity_poly.pdbx_strand_id
1 'polypeptide(L)'
;MSHPPLNPISKARLLDSSGDIVGAIRGYEEALRQGQMTNGDIINLAFLYGLTWDFGFASANNVPNDVVRSTADGYSDFIRSVSDQFGSWGDLQFVQVYFPWAFLGLGEDTEIEAQMKSLLQTGQSLLPVLYLWSSERPAEHASERGALLASVEGESTSKADFVRSVLRA
;
A
#
# COMPACT_ATOMS: atom_id res chain seq x y z
N MET A 1 4.82 -32.53 -17.50
CA MET A 1 5.34 -32.32 -16.13
C MET A 1 4.54 -31.19 -15.53
N SER A 2 3.70 -31.47 -14.53
CA SER A 2 2.89 -30.43 -13.87
C SER A 2 3.74 -29.79 -12.78
N HIS A 3 4.00 -28.49 -12.87
CA HIS A 3 4.59 -27.77 -11.76
C HIS A 3 3.66 -27.86 -10.54
N PRO A 4 4.18 -28.00 -9.31
CA PRO A 4 3.35 -27.92 -8.12
C PRO A 4 2.61 -26.56 -8.12
N PRO A 5 1.36 -26.51 -7.63
CA PRO A 5 0.64 -25.26 -7.54
C PRO A 5 1.45 -24.26 -6.69
N LEU A 6 1.56 -23.03 -7.18
CA LEU A 6 2.17 -21.94 -6.42
C LEU A 6 1.45 -21.81 -5.08
N ASN A 7 2.21 -21.57 -4.00
CA ASN A 7 1.60 -21.22 -2.72
C ASN A 7 0.80 -19.91 -2.87
N PRO A 8 -0.20 -19.66 -2.01
CA PRO A 8 -1.10 -18.51 -2.15
C PRO A 8 -0.37 -17.17 -2.29
N ILE A 9 0.69 -16.96 -1.50
CA ILE A 9 1.43 -15.69 -1.52
C ILE A 9 2.26 -15.48 -2.80
N SER A 10 2.91 -16.52 -3.34
CA SER A 10 3.61 -16.43 -4.62
C SER A 10 2.65 -16.18 -5.77
N LYS A 11 1.46 -16.79 -5.72
CA LYS A 11 0.40 -16.52 -6.70
C LYS A 11 -0.08 -15.07 -6.61
N ALA A 12 -0.32 -14.54 -5.40
CA ALA A 12 -0.76 -13.16 -5.19
C ALA A 12 0.23 -12.13 -5.76
N ARG A 13 1.53 -12.30 -5.46
CA ARG A 13 2.60 -11.45 -6.01
C ARG A 13 2.68 -11.50 -7.53
N LEU A 14 2.53 -12.69 -8.12
CA LEU A 14 2.53 -12.84 -9.58
C LEU A 14 1.34 -12.09 -10.20
N LEU A 15 0.15 -12.22 -9.62
CA LEU A 15 -1.06 -11.55 -10.09
C LEU A 15 -0.89 -10.03 -10.02
N ASP A 16 -0.38 -9.50 -8.90
CA ASP A 16 -0.06 -8.08 -8.73
C ASP A 16 0.90 -7.61 -9.82
N SER A 17 2.01 -8.35 -10.04
CA SER A 17 2.98 -8.02 -11.08
C SER A 17 2.46 -8.07 -12.51
N SER A 18 1.40 -8.84 -12.75
CA SER A 18 0.74 -8.94 -14.05
C SER A 18 -0.41 -7.95 -14.24
N GLY A 19 -0.73 -7.15 -13.23
CA GLY A 19 -1.86 -6.21 -13.25
C GLY A 19 -3.23 -6.85 -13.02
N ASP A 20 -3.32 -8.11 -12.59
CA ASP A 20 -4.59 -8.71 -12.15
C ASP A 20 -4.89 -8.28 -10.70
N ILE A 21 -5.40 -7.07 -10.55
CA ILE A 21 -5.65 -6.42 -9.25
C ILE A 21 -6.62 -7.23 -8.37
N VAL A 22 -7.73 -7.69 -8.95
CA VAL A 22 -8.75 -8.45 -8.20
C VAL A 22 -8.20 -9.82 -7.78
N GLY A 23 -7.48 -10.49 -8.68
CA GLY A 23 -6.80 -11.74 -8.37
C GLY A 23 -5.74 -11.57 -7.28
N ALA A 24 -4.95 -10.50 -7.33
CA ALA A 24 -3.93 -10.17 -6.36
C ALA A 24 -4.51 -9.95 -4.97
N ILE A 25 -5.55 -9.10 -4.85
CA ILE A 25 -6.26 -8.83 -3.59
C ILE A 25 -6.72 -10.15 -2.95
N ARG A 26 -7.46 -10.97 -3.70
CA ARG A 26 -7.99 -12.25 -3.19
C ARG A 26 -6.89 -13.21 -2.78
N GLY A 27 -5.78 -13.22 -3.53
CA GLY A 27 -4.62 -14.05 -3.23
C GLY A 27 -3.94 -13.63 -1.93
N TYR A 28 -3.76 -12.33 -1.73
CA TYR A 28 -3.17 -11.77 -0.51
C TYR A 28 -4.10 -11.97 0.69
N GLU A 29 -5.41 -11.74 0.57
CA GLU A 29 -6.39 -12.01 1.63
C GLU A 29 -6.36 -13.49 2.07
N GLU A 30 -6.23 -14.42 1.12
CA GLU A 30 -6.10 -15.84 1.44
C GLU A 30 -4.77 -16.14 2.14
N ALA A 31 -3.66 -15.56 1.68
CA ALA A 31 -2.38 -15.70 2.36
C ALA A 31 -2.40 -15.11 3.78
N LEU A 32 -3.15 -14.03 4.00
CA LEU A 32 -3.35 -13.41 5.31
C LEU A 32 -4.06 -14.38 6.26
N ARG A 33 -5.18 -14.97 5.81
CA ARG A 33 -5.93 -15.97 6.58
C ARG A 33 -5.08 -17.18 6.95
N GLN A 34 -4.12 -17.54 6.12
CA GLN A 34 -3.19 -18.66 6.37
C GLN A 34 -1.96 -18.27 7.21
N GLY A 35 -1.78 -16.99 7.56
CA GLY A 35 -0.61 -16.51 8.30
C GLY A 35 0.70 -16.60 7.51
N GLN A 36 0.64 -16.56 6.18
CA GLN A 36 1.79 -16.77 5.28
C GLN A 36 2.39 -15.47 4.73
N MET A 37 2.03 -14.32 5.30
CA MET A 37 2.44 -13.00 4.80
C MET A 37 3.62 -12.44 5.57
N THR A 38 4.50 -11.75 4.85
CA THR A 38 5.50 -10.85 5.44
C THR A 38 4.91 -9.45 5.60
N ASN A 39 5.55 -8.59 6.39
CA ASN A 39 5.14 -7.17 6.49
C ASN A 39 5.08 -6.51 5.11
N GLY A 40 6.01 -6.80 4.20
CA GLY A 40 6.01 -6.25 2.84
C GLY A 40 4.78 -6.68 2.03
N ASP A 41 4.32 -7.92 2.21
CA ASP A 41 3.10 -8.40 1.55
C ASP A 41 1.85 -7.70 2.08
N ILE A 42 1.81 -7.44 3.39
CA ILE A 42 0.70 -6.74 4.05
C ILE A 42 0.61 -5.32 3.53
N ILE A 43 1.75 -4.65 3.37
CA ILE A 43 1.78 -3.31 2.79
C ILE A 43 1.37 -3.34 1.32
N ASN A 44 1.80 -4.32 0.52
CA ASN A 44 1.31 -4.45 -0.86
C ASN A 44 -0.21 -4.60 -0.92
N LEU A 45 -0.82 -5.41 -0.03
CA LEU A 45 -2.27 -5.54 0.07
C LEU A 45 -2.93 -4.21 0.46
N ALA A 46 -2.38 -3.50 1.44
CA ALA A 46 -2.88 -2.19 1.86
C ALA A 46 -2.86 -1.17 0.72
N PHE A 47 -1.81 -1.17 -0.10
CA PHE A 47 -1.72 -0.35 -1.31
C PHE A 47 -2.76 -0.75 -2.34
N LEU A 48 -2.96 -2.05 -2.60
CA LEU A 48 -4.02 -2.50 -3.51
C LEU A 48 -5.40 -2.03 -3.02
N TYR A 49 -5.70 -2.08 -1.73
CA TYR A 49 -6.98 -1.58 -1.20
C TYR A 49 -7.09 -0.08 -1.46
N GLY A 50 -6.11 0.72 -1.03
CA GLY A 50 -6.14 2.17 -1.20
C GLY A 50 -6.25 2.59 -2.68
N LEU A 51 -5.48 1.96 -3.57
CA LEU A 51 -5.49 2.28 -5.01
C LEU A 51 -6.83 1.97 -5.67
N THR A 52 -7.56 0.96 -5.20
CA THR A 52 -8.91 0.70 -5.73
C THR A 52 -9.91 1.82 -5.43
N TRP A 53 -9.61 2.75 -4.51
CA TRP A 53 -10.47 3.89 -4.20
C TRP A 53 -10.24 5.06 -5.15
N ASP A 54 -9.09 5.10 -5.84
CA ASP A 54 -8.87 6.04 -6.93
C ASP A 54 -9.69 5.63 -8.16
N PHE A 55 -10.58 6.51 -8.60
CA PHE A 55 -11.47 6.24 -9.74
C PHE A 55 -10.69 5.96 -11.04
N GLY A 56 -9.59 6.69 -11.26
CA GLY A 56 -8.75 6.52 -12.45
C GLY A 56 -8.10 5.14 -12.49
N PHE A 57 -7.48 4.74 -11.39
CA PHE A 57 -6.85 3.44 -11.22
C PHE A 57 -7.87 2.30 -11.33
N ALA A 58 -9.00 2.40 -10.62
CA ALA A 58 -10.05 1.38 -10.66
C ALA A 58 -10.61 1.20 -12.07
N SER A 59 -10.88 2.30 -12.79
CA SER A 59 -11.36 2.26 -14.17
C SER A 59 -10.31 1.68 -15.13
N ALA A 60 -9.04 2.07 -15.01
CA ALA A 60 -7.96 1.60 -15.89
C ALA A 60 -7.72 0.09 -15.74
N ASN A 61 -7.92 -0.45 -14.54
CA ASN A 61 -7.70 -1.86 -14.23
C ASN A 61 -8.99 -2.70 -14.22
N ASN A 62 -10.12 -2.14 -14.69
CA ASN A 62 -11.43 -2.80 -14.71
C ASN A 62 -11.83 -3.40 -13.35
N VAL A 63 -11.53 -2.70 -12.26
CA VAL A 63 -11.88 -3.15 -10.90
C VAL A 63 -13.39 -3.05 -10.70
N PRO A 64 -14.09 -4.16 -10.38
CA PRO A 64 -15.52 -4.14 -10.14
C PRO A 64 -15.93 -3.26 -8.95
N ASN A 65 -17.07 -2.58 -9.03
CA ASN A 65 -17.56 -1.69 -7.98
C ASN A 65 -17.80 -2.38 -6.63
N ASP A 66 -18.17 -3.66 -6.65
CA ASP A 66 -18.32 -4.46 -5.42
C ASP A 66 -16.97 -4.69 -4.73
N VAL A 67 -15.88 -4.86 -5.51
CA VAL A 67 -14.52 -4.93 -4.96
C VAL A 67 -14.11 -3.59 -4.37
N VAL A 68 -14.30 -2.48 -5.10
CA VAL A 68 -13.99 -1.13 -4.59
C VAL A 68 -14.72 -0.85 -3.27
N ARG A 69 -16.01 -1.19 -3.19
CA ARG A 69 -16.80 -1.02 -1.97
C ARG A 69 -16.29 -1.92 -0.84
N SER A 70 -16.02 -3.19 -1.14
CA SER A 70 -15.55 -4.16 -0.16
C SER A 70 -14.20 -3.76 0.44
N THR A 71 -13.26 -3.22 -0.36
CA THR A 71 -11.96 -2.78 0.16
C THR A 71 -12.09 -1.51 1.00
N ALA A 72 -12.97 -0.58 0.63
CA ALA A 72 -13.24 0.63 1.41
C ALA A 72 -13.91 0.32 2.76
N ASP A 73 -15.01 -0.44 2.73
CA ASP A 73 -15.77 -0.80 3.94
C ASP A 73 -14.96 -1.70 4.88
N GLY A 74 -14.12 -2.58 4.33
CA GLY A 74 -13.31 -3.55 5.09
C GLY A 74 -11.95 -3.05 5.57
N TYR A 75 -11.50 -1.85 5.15
CA TYR A 75 -10.12 -1.40 5.39
C TYR A 75 -9.75 -1.30 6.87
N SER A 76 -10.61 -0.67 7.67
CA SER A 76 -10.35 -0.48 9.11
C SER A 76 -10.27 -1.82 9.84
N ASP A 77 -11.12 -2.79 9.47
CA ASP A 77 -11.07 -4.13 10.03
C ASP A 77 -9.82 -4.91 9.57
N PHE A 78 -9.40 -4.74 8.32
CA PHE A 78 -8.13 -5.27 7.82
C PHE A 78 -6.94 -4.75 8.64
N ILE A 79 -6.81 -3.42 8.80
CA ILE A 79 -5.72 -2.80 9.57
C ILE A 79 -5.74 -3.28 11.03
N ARG A 80 -6.91 -3.31 11.66
CA ARG A 80 -7.07 -3.79 13.04
C ARG A 80 -6.65 -5.25 13.17
N SER A 81 -7.15 -6.12 12.30
CA SER A 81 -6.81 -7.56 12.31
C SER A 81 -5.31 -7.80 12.09
N VAL A 82 -4.69 -7.04 11.19
CA VAL A 82 -3.25 -7.11 10.94
C VAL A 82 -2.46 -6.64 12.17
N SER A 83 -2.85 -5.52 12.77
CA SER A 83 -2.19 -4.99 13.95
C SER A 83 -2.29 -5.96 15.13
N ASP A 84 -3.45 -6.60 15.31
CA ASP A 84 -3.67 -7.59 16.36
C ASP A 84 -2.80 -8.86 16.15
N GLN A 85 -2.62 -9.27 14.89
CA GLN A 85 -1.91 -10.51 14.54
C GLN A 85 -0.38 -10.34 14.41
N PHE A 86 0.08 -9.23 13.83
CA PHE A 86 1.49 -9.01 13.46
C PHE A 86 2.14 -7.85 14.23
N GLY A 87 1.36 -7.14 15.06
CA GLY A 87 1.79 -5.91 15.71
C GLY A 87 1.68 -4.69 14.80
N SER A 88 1.90 -3.51 15.37
CA SER A 88 1.93 -2.24 14.65
C SER A 88 3.37 -1.80 14.36
N TRP A 89 3.64 -1.34 13.13
CA TRP A 89 4.94 -0.78 12.71
C TRP A 89 4.75 0.42 11.79
N GLY A 90 5.84 1.14 11.49
CA GLY A 90 5.80 2.43 10.80
C GLY A 90 5.03 2.42 9.47
N ASP A 91 5.30 1.46 8.58
CA ASP A 91 4.58 1.38 7.31
C ASP A 91 3.08 1.08 7.49
N LEU A 92 2.71 0.27 8.49
CA LEU A 92 1.30 -0.01 8.78
C LEU A 92 0.59 1.23 9.31
N GLN A 93 1.24 1.98 10.20
CA GLN A 93 0.74 3.26 10.72
C GLN A 93 0.59 4.30 9.62
N PHE A 94 1.51 4.32 8.65
CA PHE A 94 1.42 5.16 7.48
C PHE A 94 0.17 4.83 6.66
N VAL A 95 0.00 3.58 6.20
CA VAL A 95 -1.12 3.23 5.30
C VAL A 95 -2.48 3.33 5.98
N GLN A 96 -2.54 3.07 7.29
CA GLN A 96 -3.75 3.24 8.11
C GLN A 96 -4.34 4.65 7.99
N VAL A 97 -3.49 5.66 7.81
CA VAL A 97 -3.88 7.07 7.83
C VAL A 97 -3.85 7.67 6.42
N TYR A 98 -2.82 7.36 5.64
CA TYR A 98 -2.59 7.97 4.34
C TYR A 98 -3.72 7.70 3.34
N PHE A 99 -4.19 6.46 3.20
CA PHE A 99 -5.21 6.15 2.18
C PHE A 99 -6.60 6.73 2.48
N PRO A 100 -7.13 6.62 3.71
CA PRO A 100 -8.39 7.29 4.06
C PRO A 100 -8.33 8.80 3.82
N TRP A 101 -7.20 9.44 4.15
CA TRP A 101 -7.00 10.85 3.84
C TRP A 101 -6.95 11.12 2.34
N ALA A 102 -6.05 10.46 1.61
CA ALA A 102 -5.75 10.75 0.21
C ALA A 102 -6.93 10.50 -0.73
N PHE A 103 -7.72 9.45 -0.48
CA PHE A 103 -8.76 9.00 -1.42
C PHE A 103 -10.18 9.15 -0.91
N LEU A 104 -10.40 9.23 0.41
CA LEU A 104 -11.74 9.38 1.00
C LEU A 104 -11.95 10.75 1.66
N GLY A 105 -10.92 11.60 1.72
CA GLY A 105 -11.00 12.93 2.34
C GLY A 105 -11.23 12.86 3.86
N LEU A 106 -10.74 11.80 4.51
CA LEU A 106 -10.89 11.60 5.95
C LEU A 106 -9.67 12.11 6.72
N GLY A 107 -9.89 12.97 7.73
CA GLY A 107 -8.84 13.57 8.56
C GLY A 107 -8.54 15.02 8.19
N GLU A 108 -7.73 15.69 9.01
CA GLU A 108 -7.32 17.08 8.80
C GLU A 108 -5.85 17.17 8.37
N ASP A 109 -5.56 17.95 7.32
CA ASP A 109 -4.21 18.05 6.72
C ASP A 109 -3.11 18.35 7.76
N THR A 110 -3.39 19.20 8.74
CA THR A 110 -2.42 19.55 9.80
C THR A 110 -2.07 18.38 10.72
N GLU A 111 -3.05 17.52 11.02
CA GLU A 111 -2.83 16.33 11.85
C GLU A 111 -2.05 15.27 11.07
N ILE A 112 -2.44 15.06 9.81
CA ILE A 112 -1.77 14.13 8.89
C ILE A 112 -0.32 14.55 8.68
N GLU A 113 -0.05 15.82 8.38
CA GLU A 113 1.31 16.33 8.21
C GLU A 113 2.18 16.09 9.45
N ALA A 114 1.66 16.38 10.64
CA ALA A 114 2.38 16.15 11.89
C ALA A 114 2.72 14.66 12.08
N GLN A 115 1.78 13.77 11.79
CA GLN A 115 1.98 12.32 11.87
C GLN A 115 3.00 11.81 10.85
N MET A 116 2.93 12.28 9.59
CA MET A 116 3.88 11.89 8.54
C MET A 116 5.30 12.33 8.86
N LYS A 117 5.48 13.57 9.37
CA LYS A 117 6.78 14.06 9.84
C LYS A 117 7.31 13.23 11.00
N SER A 118 6.46 12.91 11.99
CA SER A 118 6.85 12.10 13.13
C SER A 118 7.31 10.70 12.70
N LEU A 119 6.51 10.01 11.87
CA LEU A 119 6.86 8.69 11.35
C LEU A 119 8.20 8.70 10.60
N LEU A 120 8.43 9.69 9.74
CA LEU A 120 9.69 9.81 8.99
C LEU A 120 10.88 10.06 9.94
N GLN A 121 10.73 10.94 10.93
CA GLN A 121 11.78 11.28 11.89
C GLN A 121 12.19 10.10 12.78
N THR A 122 11.27 9.21 13.13
CA THR A 122 11.61 7.99 13.89
C THR A 122 12.43 6.99 13.08
N GLY A 123 12.47 7.13 11.74
CA GLY A 123 13.14 6.19 10.84
C GLY A 123 12.44 4.84 10.72
N GLN A 124 11.22 4.70 11.23
CA GLN A 124 10.46 3.45 11.20
C GLN A 124 9.80 3.16 9.85
N SER A 125 9.69 4.18 8.99
CA SER A 125 9.13 4.07 7.64
C SER A 125 9.67 5.16 6.74
N LEU A 126 9.89 4.84 5.47
CA LEU A 126 10.16 5.82 4.40
C LEU A 126 8.89 6.21 3.64
N LEU A 127 7.79 5.47 3.78
CA LEU A 127 6.54 5.75 3.06
C LEU A 127 5.94 7.14 3.30
N PRO A 128 6.09 7.79 4.49
CA PRO A 128 5.65 9.17 4.68
C PRO A 128 6.19 10.18 3.66
N VAL A 129 7.30 9.87 2.99
CA VAL A 129 7.82 10.69 1.89
C VAL A 129 6.82 10.82 0.75
N LEU A 130 5.92 9.85 0.54
CA LEU A 130 4.87 9.95 -0.48
C LEU A 130 3.95 11.15 -0.24
N TYR A 131 3.56 11.38 1.01
CA TYR A 131 2.80 12.57 1.41
C TYR A 131 3.67 13.82 1.27
N LEU A 132 4.85 13.82 1.91
CA LEU A 132 5.67 15.02 2.03
C LEU A 132 6.23 15.51 0.69
N TRP A 133 6.53 14.61 -0.25
CA TRP A 133 6.96 14.94 -1.60
C TRP A 133 5.83 15.54 -2.43
N SER A 134 4.61 15.04 -2.28
CA SER A 134 3.43 15.60 -2.95
C SER A 134 2.99 16.96 -2.39
N SER A 135 3.44 17.30 -1.17
CA SER A 135 3.22 18.60 -0.52
C SER A 135 4.23 19.66 -0.97
N GLU A 136 4.08 20.92 -0.52
CA GLU A 136 4.86 22.09 -1.00
C GLU A 136 6.37 22.08 -0.70
N ARG A 137 6.94 21.02 -0.08
CA ARG A 137 8.36 20.98 0.34
C ARG A 137 9.15 19.76 -0.16
N PRO A 138 9.13 19.44 -1.47
CA PRO A 138 9.82 18.27 -2.00
C PRO A 138 11.35 18.33 -1.78
N ALA A 139 11.97 19.51 -1.88
CA ALA A 139 13.42 19.66 -1.76
C ALA A 139 13.99 19.24 -0.40
N GLU A 140 13.21 19.33 0.69
CA GLU A 140 13.64 18.99 2.04
C GLU A 140 13.79 17.46 2.26
N HIS A 141 13.20 16.65 1.38
CA HIS A 141 13.11 15.19 1.53
C HIS A 141 13.78 14.41 0.38
N ALA A 142 14.72 15.05 -0.32
CA ALA A 142 15.37 14.45 -1.49
C ALA A 142 16.16 13.17 -1.17
N SER A 143 16.76 13.09 0.02
CA SER A 143 17.52 11.91 0.47
C SER A 143 16.60 10.71 0.70
N GLU A 144 15.53 10.92 1.47
CA GLU A 144 14.54 9.90 1.80
C GLU A 144 13.77 9.43 0.57
N ARG A 145 13.48 10.36 -0.36
CA ARG A 145 12.95 10.01 -1.70
C ARG A 145 13.89 9.06 -2.43
N GLY A 146 15.18 9.36 -2.48
CA GLY A 146 16.18 8.52 -3.13
C GLY A 146 16.23 7.11 -2.51
N ALA A 147 16.21 7.04 -1.18
CA ALA A 147 16.20 5.78 -0.45
C ALA A 147 14.92 4.96 -0.71
N LEU A 148 13.75 5.60 -0.70
CA LEU A 148 12.49 4.92 -0.98
C LEU A 148 12.43 4.42 -2.44
N LEU A 149 12.85 5.24 -3.41
CA LEU A 149 12.94 4.82 -4.82
C LEU A 149 13.89 3.64 -5.03
N ALA A 150 15.04 3.63 -4.34
CA ALA A 150 15.98 2.51 -4.38
C ALA A 150 15.38 1.26 -3.72
N SER A 151 14.62 1.39 -2.63
CA SER A 151 14.02 0.25 -1.94
C SER A 151 12.99 -0.51 -2.79
N VAL A 152 12.35 0.18 -3.74
CA VAL A 152 11.40 -0.44 -4.68
C VAL A 152 12.04 -0.71 -6.04
N GLU A 153 13.36 -0.55 -6.20
CA GLU A 153 14.03 -0.82 -7.47
C GLU A 153 13.96 -2.31 -7.84
N GLY A 154 13.47 -2.62 -9.04
CA GLY A 154 13.27 -4.00 -9.48
C GLY A 154 11.98 -4.67 -8.99
N GLU A 155 11.22 -4.06 -8.07
CA GLU A 155 9.89 -4.56 -7.70
C GLU A 155 8.88 -4.33 -8.84
N SER A 156 8.03 -5.30 -9.12
CA SER A 156 6.91 -5.18 -10.08
C SER A 156 5.60 -5.40 -9.32
N THR A 157 5.27 -4.48 -8.41
CA THR A 157 4.05 -4.49 -7.60
C THR A 157 3.32 -3.18 -7.77
N SER A 158 2.00 -3.17 -7.56
CA SER A 158 1.20 -1.94 -7.63
C SER A 158 1.71 -0.88 -6.63
N LYS A 159 2.20 -1.31 -5.45
CA LYS A 159 2.90 -0.43 -4.49
C LYS A 159 4.13 0.23 -5.12
N ALA A 160 5.01 -0.56 -5.73
CA ALA A 160 6.24 -0.04 -6.33
C ALA A 160 5.95 0.93 -7.48
N ASP A 161 4.95 0.63 -8.31
CA ASP A 161 4.54 1.49 -9.41
C ASP A 161 3.92 2.80 -8.92
N PHE A 162 3.08 2.75 -7.88
CA PHE A 162 2.57 3.95 -7.23
C PHE A 162 3.69 4.82 -6.64
N VAL A 163 4.62 4.22 -5.89
CA VAL A 163 5.77 4.93 -5.30
C VAL A 163 6.57 5.65 -6.39
N ARG A 164 6.84 4.97 -7.52
CA ARG A 164 7.54 5.59 -8.66
C ARG A 164 6.73 6.69 -9.29
N SER A 165 5.43 6.50 -9.47
CA SER A 165 4.53 7.50 -10.05
C SER A 165 4.54 8.79 -9.24
N VAL A 166 4.41 8.71 -7.92
CA VAL A 166 4.37 9.88 -7.03
C VAL A 166 5.73 10.56 -6.94
N LEU A 167 6.82 9.80 -6.81
CA LEU A 167 8.13 10.37 -6.53
C LEU A 167 8.93 10.74 -7.77
N ARG A 168 8.55 10.29 -8.97
CA ARG A 168 9.22 10.69 -10.23
C ARG A 168 8.45 11.74 -11.03
N ALA A 169 7.21 12.03 -10.66
CA ALA A 169 6.49 13.21 -11.12
C ALA A 169 7.23 14.49 -10.71
#